data_AF-A0A6B3H3G3-F1
#
_entry.id   AF-A0A6B3H3G3-F1
#
_cell.length_a   1.000
_cell.length_b   1.000
_cell.length_c   1.000
_cell.angle_alpha   90.00
_cell.angle_beta   90.00
_cell.angle_gamma   90.00
#
_symmetry.space_group_name_H-M   'P 1'
#
loop_
_entity.id
_entity.type
_entity.pdbx_description
1 polymer ?
#
loop_
_entity_poly.entity_id
_entity_poly.type
_entity_poly.pdbx_seq_one_letter_code
_entity_poly.pdbx_strand_id
1 'polypeptide(L)' 'AGNASGQNDAAAACLVTSAETAERLGLTPLVRLVSFARAGVPAATMGIAPVTATRTALDRAGLTLADLDLIELNEAFA' A
#
# COMPACT_ATOMS: atom_id res chain seq x y z
N ALA A 1 -1.92 -23.74 -11.17
CA ALA A 1 -1.95 -23.46 -9.72
C ALA A 1 -0.61 -22.94 -9.18
N GLY A 2 0.55 -23.23 -9.80
CA GLY A 2 1.84 -22.77 -9.28
C GLY A 2 2.17 -21.28 -9.49
N ASN A 3 1.32 -20.50 -10.17
CA ASN A 3 1.57 -19.10 -10.55
C ASN A 3 0.42 -18.15 -10.17
N ALA A 4 -0.46 -18.57 -9.27
CA ALA A 4 -1.59 -17.78 -8.80
C ALA A 4 -1.64 -17.86 -7.27
N SER A 5 -2.07 -16.78 -6.62
CA SER A 5 -2.28 -16.77 -5.17
C SER A 5 -3.34 -17.80 -4.76
N GLY A 6 -3.14 -18.43 -3.60
CA GLY A 6 -4.11 -19.35 -3.02
C GLY A 6 -5.41 -18.68 -2.57
N GLN A 7 -6.45 -19.49 -2.41
CA GLN A 7 -7.63 -19.12 -1.65
C GLN A 7 -7.34 -19.29 -0.17
N ASN A 8 -7.52 -18.21 0.60
CA ASN A 8 -7.07 -18.12 1.99
C ASN A 8 -8.18 -17.53 2.87
N ASP A 9 -8.29 -18.01 4.11
CA ASP A 9 -9.13 -17.43 5.17
C ASP A 9 -8.24 -16.90 6.30
N ALA A 10 -8.25 -15.58 6.52
CA ALA A 10 -7.45 -14.92 7.56
C ALA A 10 -8.00 -13.53 7.91
N ALA A 11 -7.51 -12.92 9.00
CA ALA A 11 -7.84 -11.56 9.41
C ALA A 11 -6.58 -10.77 9.82
N ALA A 12 -6.63 -9.45 9.62
CA ALA A 12 -5.60 -8.51 10.05
C ALA A 12 -6.26 -7.26 10.67
N ALA A 13 -5.59 -6.63 11.64
CA ALA A 13 -6.05 -5.40 12.28
C ALA A 13 -4.89 -4.41 12.43
N CYS A 14 -5.17 -3.12 12.26
CA CYS A 14 -4.22 -2.03 12.46
C CYS A 14 -4.93 -0.87 13.19
N LEU A 15 -4.27 -0.29 14.20
CA LEU A 15 -4.73 0.92 14.87
C LEU A 15 -4.13 2.14 14.16
N VAL A 16 -4.98 3.00 13.61
CA VAL A 16 -4.58 4.24 12.94
C VAL A 16 -5.11 5.43 13.74
N THR A 17 -4.26 6.42 13.97
CA THR A 17 -4.63 7.64 14.69
C THR A 17 -3.73 8.82 14.29
N SER A 18 -4.05 10.02 14.79
CA SER A 18 -3.19 11.20 14.61
C SER A 18 -1.97 11.15 15.54
N ALA A 19 -0.88 11.81 15.16
CA ALA A 19 0.30 11.93 16.02
C ALA A 19 -0.03 12.56 17.37
N GLU A 20 -0.88 13.58 17.40
CA GLU A 20 -1.38 14.22 18.62
C GLU A 20 -2.12 13.24 19.53
N THR A 21 -2.99 12.40 18.98
CA THR A 21 -3.71 11.41 19.77
C THR A 21 -2.76 10.32 20.27
N ALA A 22 -1.80 9.89 19.45
CA ALA A 22 -0.78 8.94 19.87
C ALA A 22 0.02 9.49 21.06
N GLU A 23 0.47 10.76 20.99
CA GLU A 23 1.18 11.43 22.09
C GLU A 23 0.32 11.54 23.35
N ARG A 24 -0.92 12.05 23.23
CA ARG A 24 -1.86 12.17 24.35
C ARG A 24 -2.13 10.85 25.05
N LEU A 25 -2.11 9.74 24.31
CA LEU A 25 -2.35 8.39 24.82
C LEU A 25 -1.07 7.63 25.17
N GLY A 26 0.11 8.23 25.02
CA GLY A 26 1.40 7.58 25.27
C GLY A 26 1.72 6.40 24.33
N LEU A 27 1.16 6.39 23.12
CA LEU A 27 1.39 5.35 22.11
C LEU A 27 2.68 5.66 21.33
N THR A 28 3.45 4.63 21.02
CA THR A 28 4.64 4.73 20.15
C THR A 28 4.25 4.43 18.69
N PRO A 29 4.32 5.40 17.76
CA PRO A 29 4.02 5.15 16.36
C PRO A 29 5.04 4.21 15.71
N LEU A 30 4.57 3.20 14.98
CA LEU A 30 5.44 2.27 14.23
C LEU A 30 5.78 2.78 12.83
N VAL A 31 4.81 3.39 12.15
CA VAL A 31 4.91 3.91 10.79
C VAL A 31 4.03 5.14 10.63
N ARG A 32 4.24 5.89 9.55
CA ARG A 32 3.38 7.01 9.14
C ARG A 32 2.94 6.81 7.69
N LEU A 33 1.66 7.05 7.40
CA LEU A 33 1.15 7.11 6.03
C LEU A 33 1.65 8.39 5.36
N VAL A 34 2.54 8.26 4.37
CA VAL A 34 3.13 9.41 3.64
C VAL A 34 2.20 9.91 2.54
N SER A 35 1.69 9.00 1.72
CA SER A 35 0.70 9.28 0.67
C SER A 35 -0.13 8.04 0.35
N PHE A 36 -1.23 8.26 -0.37
CA PHE A 36 -2.08 7.19 -0.89
C PHE A 36 -2.68 7.63 -2.23
N ALA A 37 -2.92 6.66 -3.11
CA ALA A 37 -3.58 6.89 -4.39
C ALA A 37 -4.42 5.68 -4.81
N ARG A 38 -5.38 5.94 -5.69
CA ARG A 38 -6.24 4.93 -6.34
C ARG A 38 -6.25 5.18 -7.84
N ALA A 39 -6.29 4.12 -8.62
CA ALA A 39 -6.37 4.19 -10.07
C ALA A 39 -7.39 3.18 -10.59
N GLY A 40 -8.18 3.59 -11.58
CA GLY A 40 -9.06 2.70 -12.34
C GLY A 40 -8.41 2.34 -13.67
N VAL A 41 -8.55 1.09 -14.07
CA VAL A 41 -8.11 0.58 -15.38
C VAL A 41 -9.20 -0.35 -15.95
N PRO A 42 -9.20 -0.63 -17.26
CA PRO A 42 -10.11 -1.62 -17.84
C PRO A 42 -10.00 -2.99 -17.15
N ALA A 43 -11.13 -3.68 -16.99
CA ALA A 43 -11.17 -4.97 -16.30
C ALA A 43 -10.25 -6.03 -16.94
N ALA A 44 -10.16 -6.04 -18.29
CA ALA A 44 -9.30 -6.94 -19.04
C ALA A 44 -7.79 -6.78 -18.72
N THR A 45 -7.40 -5.64 -18.15
CA THR A 45 -6.01 -5.31 -17.81
C THR A 45 -5.88 -4.95 -16.33
N MET A 46 -6.77 -5.42 -15.46
CA MET A 46 -6.82 -4.99 -14.04
C MET A 46 -5.47 -5.11 -13.32
N GLY A 47 -4.64 -6.10 -13.68
CA GLY A 47 -3.34 -6.36 -13.05
C GLY A 47 -2.34 -5.20 -13.17
N ILE A 48 -2.52 -4.27 -14.11
CA ILE A 48 -1.62 -3.11 -14.27
C ILE A 48 -2.00 -1.90 -13.42
N ALA A 49 -3.12 -1.94 -12.69
CA ALA A 49 -3.56 -0.83 -11.84
C ALA A 49 -2.48 -0.32 -10.85
N PRO A 50 -1.65 -1.19 -10.23
CA PRO A 50 -0.56 -0.75 -9.36
C PRO A 50 0.42 0.21 -10.03
N VAL A 51 0.67 0.10 -11.35
CA VAL A 51 1.59 0.99 -12.06
C VAL A 51 1.12 2.45 -11.98
N THR A 52 -0.16 2.69 -12.27
CA THR A 52 -0.74 4.04 -12.25
C THR A 52 -0.94 4.55 -10.82
N ALA A 53 -1.37 3.67 -9.91
CA ALA A 53 -1.56 4.03 -8.51
C ALA A 53 -0.23 4.40 -7.82
N THR A 54 0.82 3.60 -8.01
CA THR A 54 2.15 3.83 -7.43
C THR A 54 2.75 5.14 -7.94
N ARG A 55 2.69 5.41 -9.25
CA ARG A 55 3.16 6.69 -9.81
C ARG A 55 2.47 7.88 -9.14
N THR A 56 1.14 7.82 -9.05
CA THR A 56 0.35 8.91 -8.44
C THR A 56 0.68 9.09 -6.95
N ALA A 57 0.88 8.01 -6.20
CA ALA A 57 1.22 8.08 -4.79
C ALA A 57 2.62 8.68 -4.57
N LEU A 58 3.60 8.27 -5.37
CA LEU A 58 4.96 8.81 -5.34
C LEU A 58 5.00 10.29 -5.73
N ASP A 59 4.33 10.66 -6.82
CA ASP A 59 4.24 12.06 -7.26
C ASP A 59 3.64 12.96 -6.17
N ARG A 60 2.59 12.49 -5.48
CA ARG A 60 1.97 13.21 -4.33
C ARG A 60 2.90 13.33 -3.13
N ALA A 61 3.77 12.35 -2.92
CA ALA A 61 4.75 12.35 -1.84
C ALA A 61 6.03 13.12 -2.20
N GLY A 62 6.22 13.50 -3.47
CA GLY A 62 7.48 14.04 -3.96
C GLY A 62 8.63 13.03 -3.90
N LEU A 63 8.32 11.74 -4.03
CA LEU A 63 9.28 10.63 -3.96
C LEU A 63 9.44 9.96 -5.32
N THR A 64 10.50 9.19 -5.46
CA THR A 64 10.79 8.33 -6.62
C THR A 64 10.92 6.87 -6.17
N LEU A 65 10.97 5.94 -7.12
CA LEU A 65 11.22 4.53 -6.81
C LEU A 65 12.60 4.30 -6.16
N ALA A 66 13.58 5.17 -6.43
CA ALA A 66 14.91 5.07 -5.84
C ALA A 66 14.93 5.43 -4.34
N ASP A 67 13.88 6.11 -3.86
CA ASP A 67 13.72 6.46 -2.45
C ASP A 67 13.05 5.36 -1.62
N LEU A 68 12.69 4.23 -2.27
CA LEU A 68 12.03 3.10 -1.61
C LEU A 68 13.04 2.00 -1.27
N ASP A 69 13.13 1.66 0.01
CA ASP A 69 13.94 0.52 0.47
C ASP A 69 13.25 -0.83 0.22
N LEU A 70 11.91 -0.85 0.28
CA LEU A 70 11.09 -2.05 0.16
C LEU A 70 9.82 -1.77 -0.63
N ILE A 71 9.46 -2.71 -1.51
CA ILE A 71 8.20 -2.69 -2.25
C ILE A 71 7.41 -3.94 -1.88
N GLU A 72 6.28 -3.74 -1.22
CA GLU A 72 5.29 -4.77 -0.95
C GLU A 72 4.20 -4.71 -2.03
N LEU A 73 4.15 -5.73 -2.89
CA LEU A 73 3.18 -5.84 -3.96
C LEU A 73 2.38 -7.14 -3.79
N ASN A 74 1.06 -7.04 -3.87
CA ASN A 74 0.22 -8.24 -3.84
C ASN A 74 0.44 -9.10 -5.10
N GLU A 75 0.92 -10.33 -4.90
CA GLU A 75 1.21 -11.31 -5.95
C GLU A 75 -0.02 -12.16 -6.31
N ALA A 76 -1.06 -11.51 -6.86
CA ALA A 76 -2.25 -12.24 -7.30
C ALA A 76 -1.92 -13.32 -8.34
N PHE A 77 -1.02 -12.98 -9.28
CA PHE A 77 -0.52 -13.85 -10.35
C PHE A 77 0.92 -13.48 -10.68
N ALA A 78 1.74 -14.46 -11.04
CA ALA A 78 3.11 -14.27 -11.53
C ALA A 78 3.16 -14.04 -13.05
#